data_AF-A0A535MSP6-F1
#
_entry.id   AF-A0A535MSP6-F1
#
_cell.length_a   1.000
_cell.length_b   1.000
_cell.length_c   1.000
_cell.angle_alpha   90.00
_cell.angle_beta   90.00
_cell.angle_gamma   90.00
#
_symmetry.space_group_name_H-M   'P 1'
#
loop_
_entity.id
_entity.type
_entity.pdbx_description
1 polymer ?
#
loop_
_entity_poly.entity_id
_entity_poly.type
_entity_poly.pdbx_seq_one_letter_code
_entity_poly.pdbx_strand_id
1 'polypeptide(L)'
;MRLPRLPAVLAAGVVLLTFIPTARAAAAEPTFVVPSPYVVAIDPGHGGSPTSDPTQLWDPGVVVGSIMEKDITLDLALRLRTLLQRERVKVVLTRSSDQYVEIS
;
A
#
# COMPACT_ATOMS: atom_id res chain seq x y z
N MET A 1 54.73 -66.10 -6.23
CA MET A 1 54.24 -65.90 -4.86
C MET A 1 52.86 -65.26 -4.94
N ARG A 2 51.84 -65.95 -4.44
CA ARG A 2 50.44 -65.47 -4.30
C ARG A 2 50.18 -65.19 -2.83
N LEU A 3 49.23 -64.28 -2.54
CA LEU A 3 48.39 -64.08 -1.34
C LEU A 3 48.37 -62.59 -0.91
N PRO A 4 47.26 -62.06 -0.36
CA PRO A 4 45.85 -62.25 -0.71
C PRO A 4 45.13 -60.92 -1.00
N ARG A 5 43.96 -61.02 -1.64
CA ARG A 5 42.93 -59.97 -1.67
C ARG A 5 41.85 -60.37 -0.66
N LEU A 6 41.47 -59.50 0.27
CA LEU A 6 40.38 -59.66 1.24
C LEU A 6 40.07 -58.28 1.86
N PRO A 7 38.84 -58.01 2.34
CA PRO A 7 37.58 -57.95 1.58
C PRO A 7 36.95 -56.55 1.67
N ALA A 8 36.24 -56.13 0.63
CA ALA A 8 35.11 -55.23 0.84
C ALA A 8 34.07 -56.01 1.65
N VAL A 9 33.52 -55.43 2.72
CA VAL A 9 32.17 -55.63 3.29
C VAL A 9 32.14 -55.20 4.77
N LEU A 10 31.08 -54.48 5.14
CA LEU A 10 30.61 -54.13 6.50
C LEU A 10 31.25 -52.94 7.23
N ALA A 11 30.97 -51.74 6.72
CA ALA A 11 30.56 -50.63 7.59
C ALA A 11 29.23 -50.01 7.09
N ALA A 12 28.33 -50.88 6.61
CA ALA A 12 26.91 -50.56 6.43
C ALA A 12 26.21 -50.95 7.74
N GLY A 13 25.97 -50.01 8.65
CA GLY A 13 25.31 -50.39 9.90
C GLY A 13 24.86 -49.30 10.88
N VAL A 14 25.50 -48.12 10.98
CA VAL A 14 25.17 -47.18 12.08
C VAL A 14 24.98 -45.71 11.69
N VAL A 15 25.20 -45.30 10.45
CA VAL A 15 24.89 -43.91 10.02
C VAL A 15 23.67 -43.87 9.08
N LEU A 16 22.59 -44.55 9.47
CA LEU A 16 21.30 -44.51 8.76
C LEU A 16 20.18 -43.81 9.56
N LEU A 17 20.50 -43.00 10.58
CA LEU A 17 19.44 -42.47 11.46
C LEU A 17 19.51 -40.99 11.85
N THR A 18 19.97 -40.10 10.96
CA THR A 18 19.80 -38.65 11.20
C THR A 18 19.29 -37.82 10.03
N PHE A 19 18.93 -38.42 8.90
CA PHE A 19 18.13 -37.72 7.89
C PHE A 19 16.65 -37.78 8.26
N ILE A 20 16.28 -37.18 9.38
CA ILE A 20 14.89 -36.75 9.58
C ILE A 20 14.75 -35.53 8.66
N PRO A 21 14.00 -35.58 7.55
CA PRO A 21 13.66 -34.36 6.87
C PRO A 21 12.88 -33.56 7.90
N THR A 22 13.42 -32.42 8.35
CA THR A 22 12.60 -31.43 9.03
C THR A 22 11.47 -31.16 8.06
N ALA A 23 10.28 -31.68 8.36
CA ALA A 23 9.07 -31.34 7.64
C ALA A 23 8.95 -29.83 7.83
N ARG A 24 9.45 -29.07 6.85
CA ARG A 24 9.14 -27.68 6.68
C ARG A 24 7.63 -27.74 6.48
N ALA A 25 6.86 -27.48 7.53
CA ALA A 25 5.46 -27.16 7.37
C ALA A 25 5.47 -26.11 6.26
N ALA A 26 4.95 -26.48 5.09
CA ALA A 26 4.69 -25.53 4.04
C ALA A 26 3.64 -24.61 4.68
N ALA A 27 4.11 -23.55 5.33
CA ALA A 27 3.25 -22.46 5.73
C ALA A 27 2.59 -22.07 4.43
N ALA A 28 1.29 -22.32 4.32
CA ALA A 28 0.53 -21.88 3.18
C ALA A 28 0.83 -20.39 3.05
N GLU A 29 1.49 -20.02 1.96
CA GLU A 29 1.67 -18.61 1.61
C GLU A 29 0.29 -17.99 1.73
N PRO A 30 0.13 -16.87 2.48
CA PRO A 30 -1.15 -16.22 2.57
C PRO A 30 -1.64 -15.98 1.15
N THR A 31 -2.74 -16.64 0.79
CA THR A 31 -3.41 -16.43 -0.49
C THR A 31 -4.03 -15.05 -0.40
N PHE A 32 -3.25 -14.03 -0.74
CA PHE A 32 -3.77 -12.69 -0.96
C PHE A 32 -4.68 -12.78 -2.18
N VAL A 33 -5.98 -12.82 -1.95
CA VAL A 33 -6.97 -12.53 -2.99
C VAL A 33 -6.70 -11.09 -3.40
N VAL A 34 -6.14 -10.91 -4.61
CA VAL A 34 -5.95 -9.57 -5.17
C VAL A 34 -7.36 -8.96 -5.29
N PRO A 35 -7.65 -7.85 -4.59
CA PRO A 35 -8.96 -7.22 -4.70
C PRO A 35 -9.22 -6.83 -6.16
N SER A 36 -10.48 -6.89 -6.57
CA SER A 36 -10.88 -6.27 -7.84
C SER A 36 -10.40 -4.82 -7.88
N PRO A 37 -9.95 -4.32 -9.05
CA PRO A 37 -9.50 -2.95 -9.18
C PRO A 37 -10.54 -1.97 -8.60
N TYR A 38 -10.12 -1.12 -7.67
CA TYR A 38 -10.97 -0.12 -7.04
C TYR A 38 -10.46 1.29 -7.35
N VAL A 39 -11.38 2.26 -7.26
CA VAL A 39 -11.08 3.68 -7.40
C VAL A 39 -11.28 4.33 -6.05
N VAL A 40 -10.29 5.11 -5.60
CA VAL A 40 -10.40 5.93 -4.39
C VAL A 40 -10.80 7.35 -4.81
N ALA A 41 -11.95 7.82 -4.32
CA ALA A 41 -12.31 9.23 -4.39
C ALA A 41 -11.79 9.94 -3.13
N ILE A 42 -11.07 11.04 -3.31
CA ILE A 42 -10.61 11.91 -2.23
C ILE A 42 -11.34 13.24 -2.38
N ASP A 43 -11.97 13.71 -1.32
CA ASP A 43 -12.69 14.97 -1.29
C ASP A 43 -11.94 15.98 -0.40
N PRO A 44 -11.12 16.89 -0.97
CA PRO A 44 -10.57 17.98 -0.19
C PRO A 44 -11.71 18.96 0.11
N GLY A 45 -12.14 19.02 1.38
CA GLY A 45 -13.27 19.85 1.79
C GLY A 45 -13.08 21.34 1.50
N HIS A 46 -14.20 22.05 1.37
CA HIS A 46 -14.27 23.51 1.17
C HIS A 46 -13.62 24.00 -0.13
N GLY A 47 -13.27 25.28 -0.23
CA GLY A 47 -12.50 25.86 -1.34
C GLY A 47 -13.03 27.20 -1.85
N GLY A 48 -12.35 27.72 -2.87
CA GLY A 48 -12.68 28.99 -3.51
C GLY A 48 -11.93 30.15 -2.86
N SER A 49 -12.11 31.36 -3.39
CA SER A 49 -11.40 32.55 -2.90
C SER A 49 -12.37 33.72 -2.72
N PRO A 50 -12.09 34.64 -1.76
CA PRO A 50 -12.87 35.86 -1.61
C PRO A 50 -12.91 36.65 -2.92
N THR A 51 -14.10 37.09 -3.33
CA THR A 51 -14.31 37.83 -4.57
C THR A 51 -15.51 38.77 -4.45
N SER A 52 -15.56 39.81 -5.28
CA SER A 52 -16.70 40.73 -5.38
C SER A 52 -17.81 40.22 -6.31
N ASP A 53 -17.56 39.13 -7.03
CA ASP A 53 -18.54 38.48 -7.89
C ASP A 53 -19.52 37.65 -7.02
N PRO A 54 -20.82 38.01 -6.93
CA PRO A 54 -21.78 37.32 -6.08
C PRO A 54 -22.11 35.91 -6.56
N THR A 55 -21.67 35.52 -7.76
CA THR A 55 -21.87 34.18 -8.31
C THR A 55 -20.75 33.20 -7.93
N GLN A 56 -19.62 33.71 -7.44
CA GLN A 56 -18.52 32.89 -6.99
C GLN A 56 -18.61 32.67 -5.49
N LEU A 57 -18.69 31.40 -5.10
CA LEU A 57 -18.78 30.98 -3.72
C LEU A 57 -17.38 30.74 -3.13
N TRP A 58 -17.27 30.97 -1.83
CA TRP A 58 -16.06 30.76 -1.07
C TRP A 58 -16.39 30.19 0.30
N ASP A 59 -15.75 29.08 0.62
CA ASP A 59 -15.80 28.46 1.93
C ASP A 59 -14.35 28.18 2.38
N PRO A 60 -13.83 28.84 3.43
CA PRO A 60 -12.50 28.55 3.96
C PRO A 60 -12.49 27.36 4.94
N GLY A 61 -13.64 26.87 5.38
CA GLY A 61 -13.76 26.01 6.56
C GLY A 61 -13.34 26.75 7.84
N VAL A 62 -12.79 26.02 8.82
CA VAL A 62 -12.26 26.62 10.05
C VAL A 62 -11.04 27.49 9.75
N VAL A 63 -10.98 28.68 10.38
CA VAL A 63 -9.87 29.63 10.25
C VAL A 63 -9.22 29.91 11.61
N VAL A 64 -7.90 29.76 11.70
CA VAL A 64 -7.08 30.13 12.87
C VAL A 64 -5.89 30.97 12.42
N GLY A 65 -5.91 32.26 12.73
CA GLY A 65 -4.89 33.19 12.24
C GLY A 65 -4.93 33.29 10.71
N SER A 66 -3.81 32.98 10.05
CA SER A 66 -3.72 32.94 8.58
C SER A 66 -3.92 31.53 8.00
N ILE A 67 -4.25 30.54 8.82
CA ILE A 67 -4.43 29.15 8.39
C ILE A 67 -5.90 28.90 8.12
N MET A 68 -6.22 28.39 6.93
CA MET A 68 -7.56 27.98 6.52
C MET A 68 -7.60 26.47 6.32
N GLU A 69 -8.67 25.84 6.79
CA GLU A 69 -8.90 24.40 6.63
C GLU A 69 -8.83 23.96 5.17
N LYS A 70 -9.42 24.74 4.25
CA LYS A 70 -9.41 24.45 2.80
C LYS A 70 -8.01 24.24 2.20
N ASP A 71 -6.99 24.88 2.78
CA ASP A 71 -5.61 24.83 2.29
C ASP A 71 -4.94 23.55 2.78
N ILE A 72 -5.18 23.19 4.05
CA ILE A 72 -4.69 21.96 4.67
C ILE A 72 -5.30 20.75 3.98
N THR A 73 -6.61 20.76 3.74
CA THR A 73 -7.32 19.62 3.12
C THR A 73 -6.86 19.42 1.68
N LEU A 74 -6.65 20.49 0.91
CA LEU A 74 -6.12 20.42 -0.46
C LEU A 74 -4.69 19.87 -0.49
N ASP A 75 -3.78 20.40 0.32
CA ASP A 75 -2.39 19.92 0.38
C ASP A 75 -2.33 18.44 0.77
N LEU A 76 -3.09 18.04 1.79
CA LEU A 76 -3.15 16.65 2.23
C LEU A 76 -3.69 15.72 1.14
N ALA A 77 -4.77 16.11 0.46
CA ALA A 77 -5.36 15.32 -0.61
C ALA A 77 -4.40 15.12 -1.79
N LEU A 78 -3.65 16.16 -2.19
CA LEU A 78 -2.66 16.08 -3.27
C LEU A 78 -1.48 15.17 -2.90
N ARG A 79 -1.03 15.20 -1.64
CA ARG A 79 0.01 14.29 -1.13
C ARG A 79 -0.49 12.86 -1.06
N LEU A 80 -1.70 12.63 -0.54
CA LEU A 80 -2.30 11.31 -0.44
C LEU A 80 -2.52 10.69 -1.83
N ARG A 81 -3.04 11.47 -2.79
CA ARG A 81 -3.14 11.07 -4.20
C ARG A 81 -1.79 10.59 -4.74
N THR A 82 -0.74 11.37 -4.51
CA THR A 82 0.62 11.03 -4.98
C THR A 82 1.11 9.70 -4.40
N LEU A 83 0.89 9.47 -3.10
CA LEU A 83 1.28 8.23 -2.43
C LEU A 83 0.50 7.02 -2.97
N LEU A 84 -0.83 7.16 -3.10
CA LEU A 84 -1.70 6.09 -3.61
C LEU A 84 -1.39 5.75 -5.08
N GLN A 85 -1.12 6.76 -5.92
CA GLN A 85 -0.75 6.53 -7.32
C GLN A 85 0.59 5.79 -7.46
N ARG A 86 1.55 5.99 -6.55
CA ARG A 86 2.80 5.21 -6.51
C ARG A 86 2.54 3.72 -6.24
N GLU A 87 1.51 3.42 -5.44
CA GLU A 87 1.02 2.06 -5.19
C GLU A 87 0.07 1.54 -6.29
N ARG A 88 0.02 2.21 -7.45
CA ARG A 88 -0.84 1.88 -8.60
C ARG A 88 -2.35 1.91 -8.30
N VAL A 89 -2.76 2.64 -7.25
CA VAL A 89 -4.17 2.87 -6.94
C VAL A 89 -4.72 3.97 -7.86
N LYS A 90 -5.88 3.73 -8.48
CA LYS A 90 -6.58 4.76 -9.25
C LYS A 90 -7.26 5.74 -8.29
N VAL A 91 -6.93 7.02 -8.41
CA VAL A 91 -7.44 8.09 -7.53
C VAL A 91 -8.14 9.17 -8.36
N VAL A 92 -9.29 9.63 -7.86
CA VAL A 92 -10.00 10.82 -8.36
C VAL A 92 -10.17 11.83 -7.23
N LEU A 93 -10.15 13.12 -7.55
CA LEU A 93 -10.40 14.19 -6.60
C LEU A 93 -11.65 14.97 -7.02
N THR A 94 -12.44 15.43 -6.07
CA THR A 94 -13.57 16.35 -6.31
C THR A 94 -13.07 17.75 -6.72
N ARG A 95 -11.93 18.18 -6.18
CA ARG A 95 -11.15 19.34 -6.64
C ARG A 95 -9.65 19.10 -6.57
N SER A 96 -8.90 19.73 -7.46
CA SER A 96 -7.42 19.68 -7.50
C SER A 96 -6.76 21.05 -7.39
N SER A 97 -7.56 22.08 -7.19
CA SER A 97 -7.20 23.48 -7.01
C SER A 97 -8.07 24.09 -5.92
N ASP A 98 -7.76 25.34 -5.55
CA ASP A 98 -8.59 26.11 -4.63
C ASP A 98 -9.85 26.65 -5.33
N GLN A 99 -10.82 25.77 -5.52
CA GLN A 99 -12.12 26.07 -6.11
C GLN A 99 -13.22 25.58 -5.18
N TYR A 100 -14.29 26.35 -5.05
CA TYR A 100 -15.47 25.92 -4.32
C TYR A 100 -16.19 24.83 -5.10
N VAL A 101 -16.67 23.80 -4.41
CA VAL A 101 -17.44 22.69 -4.98
C VAL A 101 -18.72 22.54 -4.15
N GLU A 102 -19.88 22.56 -4.81
CA GLU A 102 -21.18 22.36 -4.15
C GLU A 102 -21.38 20.91 -3.71
N ILE A 103 -22.09 20.73 -2.59
CA ILE A 103 -22.56 19.42 -2.11
C ILE A 103 -24.01 19.24 -2.57
N SER A 104 -24.28 18.18 -3.33
CA SER A 104 -25.60 17.84 -3.89
C SER A 104 -26.31 16.74 -3.11
#